data_AF-A0A2C9VJY9-F1
#
_entry.id   AF-A0A2C9VJY9-F1
#
_cell.length_a   1.000
_cell.length_b   1.000
_cell.length_c   1.000
_cell.angle_alpha   90.00
_cell.angle_beta   90.00
_cell.angle_gamma   90.00
#
_symmetry.space_group_name_H-M   'P 1'
#
loop_
_entity.id
_entity.type
_entity.pdbx_description
1 polymer ?
#
loop_
_entity_poly.entity_id
_entity_poly.type
_entity_poly.pdbx_seq_one_letter_code
_entity_poly.pdbx_strand_id
1 'polypeptide(L)' 'MVQNDSELTSLTSIQAPLVNVEIRGVPALKFLGDIIWK' A
#
# COMPACT_ATOMS: atom_id res chain seq x y z
N MET A 1 -11.78 2.71 12.11
CA MET A 1 -11.14 3.26 10.89
C MET A 1 -9.72 3.60 11.26
N VAL A 2 -8.72 3.01 10.61
CA VAL A 2 -7.28 3.19 10.97
C VAL A 2 -6.87 4.67 11.01
N GLN A 3 -7.46 5.52 10.16
CA GLN A 3 -7.19 6.96 10.14
C GLN A 3 -7.72 7.73 11.36
N ASN A 4 -8.63 7.16 12.13
CA ASN A 4 -9.25 7.81 13.29
C ASN A 4 -8.67 7.30 14.62
N ASP A 5 -7.64 6.45 14.58
CA ASP A 5 -7.00 5.88 15.77
C ASP A 5 -5.89 6.81 16.26
N SER A 6 -6.05 7.34 17.48
CA SER A 6 -5.10 8.29 18.08
C SER A 6 -3.71 7.67 18.29
N GLU A 7 -3.64 6.37 18.55
CA GLU A 7 -2.37 5.66 18.81
C GLU A 7 -1.52 5.50 17.54
N LEU A 8 -2.13 5.65 16.37
CA LEU A 8 -1.47 5.48 15.06
C LEU A 8 -1.06 6.81 14.42
N THR A 9 -1.34 7.95 15.07
CA THR A 9 -1.10 9.31 14.52
C THR A 9 0.38 9.63 14.26
N SER A 10 1.31 8.94 14.93
CA SER A 10 2.76 9.09 14.73
C SER A 10 3.28 8.34 13.50
N LEU A 11 2.48 7.47 12.91
CA LEU A 11 2.87 6.62 11.77
C LEU A 11 2.58 7.32 10.44
N THR A 12 3.48 7.14 9.47
CA THR A 12 3.23 7.57 8.10
C THR A 12 2.17 6.68 7.45
N SER A 13 1.03 7.27 7.10
CA SER A 13 -0.01 6.56 6.35
C SER A 13 0.39 6.44 4.87
N ILE A 14 0.54 5.21 4.38
CA ILE A 14 0.74 4.92 2.96
C ILE A 14 -0.56 4.34 2.41
N GLN A 15 -1.16 5.03 1.43
CA GLN A 15 -2.38 4.59 0.77
C GLN A 15 -2.02 3.92 -0.56
N ALA A 16 -2.58 2.74 -0.81
CA ALA A 16 -2.39 2.01 -2.06
C ALA A 16 -3.71 1.95 -2.84
N PRO A 17 -3.68 1.99 -4.19
CA PRO A 17 -4.88 1.80 -4.99
C PRO A 17 -5.37 0.36 -4.90
N LEU A 18 -6.68 0.16 -5.14
CA LEU A 18 -7.23 -1.18 -5.33
C LEU A 18 -6.67 -1.77 -6.63
N VAL A 19 -5.95 -2.88 -6.53
CA VAL A 19 -5.51 -3.65 -7.70
C VAL A 19 -6.44 -4.85 -7.87
N ASN A 20 -7.31 -4.79 -8.86
CA ASN A 20 -8.32 -5.83 -9.12
C ASN A 20 -7.78 -6.97 -10.01
N VAL A 21 -6.57 -7.44 -9.71
CA VAL A 21 -5.92 -8.59 -10.36
C VAL A 21 -4.97 -9.28 -9.37
N GLU A 22 -4.64 -10.55 -9.61
CA GLU A 22 -3.66 -11.27 -8.80
C GLU A 22 -2.26 -10.68 -8.97
N ILE A 23 -1.60 -10.33 -7.86
CA ILE A 23 -0.19 -9.93 -7.83
C ILE A 23 0.67 -11.17 -7.57
N ARG A 24 1.16 -11.81 -8.64
CA ARG A 24 2.04 -12.98 -8.56
C ARG A 24 3.28 -12.84 -9.44
N GLY A 25 4.41 -13.29 -8.91
CA GLY A 25 5.69 -13.28 -9.59
C GLY A 25 6.43 -11.95 -9.47
N VAL A 26 7.74 -11.99 -9.75
CA VAL A 26 8.64 -10.84 -9.60
C VAL A 26 8.15 -9.60 -10.36
N PRO A 27 7.65 -9.69 -11.62
CA PRO A 27 7.17 -8.51 -12.34
C PRO A 27 5.98 -7.82 -11.68
N ALA A 28 5.02 -8.58 -11.17
CA ALA A 28 3.83 -8.03 -10.52
C ALA A 28 4.17 -7.39 -9.15
N LEU A 29 5.09 -8.01 -8.40
CA LEU A 29 5.60 -7.45 -7.15
C LEU A 29 6.36 -6.14 -7.38
N LYS A 30 7.18 -6.08 -8.45
CA LYS A 30 7.87 -4.84 -8.83
C LYS A 30 6.88 -3.74 -9.21
N PHE A 31 5.87 -4.06 -10.03
CA PHE A 31 4.80 -3.13 -10.37
C PHE A 31 4.09 -2.56 -9.14
N LEU A 32 3.71 -3.42 -8.19
CA LEU A 32 3.08 -2.99 -6.94
C LEU A 32 4.04 -2.11 -6.10
N GLY A 33 5.32 -2.49 -6.06
CA GLY A 33 6.41 -1.71 -5.47
C GLY A 33 6.50 -0.29 -6.03
N ASP A 34 6.53 -0.19 -7.35
CA ASP A 34 6.62 1.08 -8.08
C ASP A 34 5.36 1.95 -7.92
N ILE A 35 4.22 1.37 -7.52
CA ILE A 35 2.98 2.13 -7.26
C ILE A 35 2.99 2.77 -5.87
N ILE A 36 3.46 2.03 -4.86
CA ILE A 36 3.26 2.38 -3.46
C ILE A 36 4.47 3.13 -2.87
N TRP A 37 5.71 2.85 -3.31
CA TRP A 37 6.96 3.37 -2.70
C TRP A 37 7.77 4.32 -3.59
N LYS A 38 7.12 5.20 -4.37
CA LYS A 38 7.82 6.25 -5.14
C LYS A 38 8.44 7.33 -4.26
#